data_AF-A0A380DX14-F1
#
_entry.id   AF-A0A380DX14-F1
#
_cell.length_a   1.000
_cell.length_b   1.000
_cell.length_c   1.000
_cell.angle_alpha   90.00
_cell.angle_beta   90.00
_cell.angle_gamma   90.00
#
_symmetry.space_group_name_H-M   'P 1'
#
loop_
_entity.id
_entity.type
_entity.pdbx_description
1 polymer ?
#
loop_
_entity_poly.entity_id
_entity_poly.type
_entity_poly.pdbx_seq_one_letter_code
_entity_poly.pdbx_strand_id
1 'polypeptide(L)'
;MLTFTYKKDENAVVVDATKTLNEEAPYEYVSKMRASILVMGPLLARLGHAIVALPGGCAIGSRPIEQHIKGFEALGAEIHLENGNIYANAKDGLKGTSIHLDFPSVGATQNIIMAASLAKGKTLIENAAKEPEIVDLANYINEMGGRITGAGTDTITINGVESLHGVEHAIIPDRIEAGTLLIAGAITRGDIFVRGAIKEHMASLVYKLEEMGVELDYQEDGIRVRAEGDLQPVDIKTLPHPGFPTDMQSQMMALLLTANGHKVVLKLYLKIVLCMLQSSNV
;
A
#
# COMPACT_ATOMS: atom_id res chain seq x y z
N MET A 1 -11.80 12.19 22.50
CA MET A 1 -10.71 11.31 22.05
C MET A 1 -11.29 10.14 21.29
N LEU A 2 -10.62 9.75 20.19
CA LEU A 2 -10.89 8.53 19.42
C LEU A 2 -10.95 7.32 20.36
N THR A 3 -11.98 6.49 20.25
CA THR A 3 -12.06 5.24 21.01
C THR A 3 -11.97 4.06 20.05
N PHE A 4 -11.06 3.13 20.34
CA PHE A 4 -10.92 1.90 19.58
C PHE A 4 -11.04 0.69 20.53
N THR A 5 -11.67 -0.37 20.05
CA THR A 5 -11.77 -1.66 20.76
C THR A 5 -11.34 -2.76 19.82
N TYR A 6 -10.32 -3.52 20.21
CA TYR A 6 -9.91 -4.71 19.47
C TYR A 6 -10.66 -5.93 20.02
N LYS A 7 -11.53 -6.50 19.20
CA LYS A 7 -12.25 -7.74 19.47
C LYS A 7 -11.47 -8.91 18.89
N LYS A 8 -10.56 -9.46 19.70
CA LYS A 8 -9.62 -10.50 19.26
C LYS A 8 -10.31 -11.75 18.69
N ASP A 9 -11.39 -12.21 19.34
CA ASP A 9 -12.09 -13.45 18.93
C ASP A 9 -12.84 -13.31 17.60
N GLU A 10 -13.21 -12.09 17.23
CA GLU A 10 -13.86 -11.75 15.97
C GLU A 10 -12.85 -11.30 14.90
N ASN A 11 -11.56 -11.21 15.25
CA ASN A 11 -10.52 -10.54 14.47
C ASN A 11 -10.96 -9.16 13.94
N ALA A 12 -11.64 -8.38 14.79
CA ALA A 12 -12.29 -7.13 14.41
C ALA A 12 -11.78 -5.94 15.22
N VAL A 13 -11.69 -4.77 14.58
CA VAL A 13 -11.40 -3.49 15.23
C VAL A 13 -12.63 -2.59 15.10
N VAL A 14 -13.16 -2.14 16.24
CA VAL A 14 -14.28 -1.19 16.28
C VAL A 14 -13.71 0.19 16.62
N VAL A 15 -14.00 1.18 15.77
CA VAL A 15 -13.53 2.55 15.95
C VAL A 15 -14.73 3.50 16.06
N ASP A 16 -14.84 4.18 17.20
CA ASP A 16 -15.77 5.31 17.37
C ASP A 16 -14.98 6.62 17.28
N ALA A 17 -15.16 7.28 16.14
CA ALA A 17 -14.60 8.57 15.83
C ALA A 17 -15.66 9.68 15.87
N THR A 18 -16.77 9.56 16.62
CA THR A 18 -17.80 10.63 16.70
C THR A 18 -17.38 11.80 17.59
N LYS A 19 -16.49 11.55 18.54
CA LYS A 19 -15.96 12.56 19.49
C LYS A 19 -14.86 13.42 18.85
N THR A 20 -14.53 14.52 19.51
CA THR A 20 -13.36 15.34 19.16
C THR A 20 -12.09 14.49 19.14
N LEU A 21 -11.37 14.58 18.03
CA LEU A 21 -10.08 13.92 17.81
C LEU A 21 -8.94 14.80 18.32
N ASN A 22 -7.80 14.19 18.60
CA ASN A 22 -6.56 14.90 18.88
C ASN A 22 -5.89 15.24 17.53
N GLU A 23 -5.38 16.46 17.41
CA GLU A 23 -4.63 16.94 16.25
C GLU A 23 -3.20 16.40 16.16
N GLU A 24 -2.63 15.94 17.28
CA GLU A 24 -1.25 15.46 17.37
C GLU A 24 -1.16 13.94 17.33
N ALA A 25 -0.34 13.42 16.41
CA ALA A 25 0.13 12.05 16.38
C ALA A 25 1.49 11.96 17.12
N PRO A 26 1.55 11.36 18.33
CA PRO A 26 2.74 11.44 19.19
C PRO A 26 3.98 10.79 18.57
N TYR A 27 5.14 11.42 18.78
CA TYR A 27 6.44 10.91 18.34
C TYR A 27 6.70 9.46 18.75
N GLU A 28 6.28 9.04 19.95
CA GLU A 28 6.52 7.69 20.46
C GLU A 28 5.99 6.59 19.53
N TYR A 29 4.84 6.81 18.90
CA TYR A 29 4.24 5.85 17.98
C TYR A 29 4.75 6.04 16.56
N VAL A 30 4.87 7.29 16.12
CA VAL A 30 5.26 7.64 14.75
C VAL A 30 6.70 7.23 14.44
N SER A 31 7.62 7.37 15.39
CA SER A 31 9.01 6.95 15.24
C SER A 31 9.16 5.42 15.10
N LYS A 32 8.24 4.64 15.68
CA LYS A 32 8.25 3.18 15.64
C LYS A 32 7.57 2.61 14.39
N MET A 33 6.62 3.33 13.80
CA MET A 33 5.84 2.86 12.66
C MET A 33 5.79 3.90 11.54
N ARG A 34 6.50 3.62 10.44
CA ARG A 34 6.56 4.50 9.26
C ARG A 34 5.19 4.82 8.67
N ALA A 35 4.25 3.88 8.72
CA ALA A 35 2.88 4.06 8.24
C ALA A 35 2.08 5.12 9.01
N SER A 36 2.57 5.60 10.16
CA SER A 36 1.87 6.60 10.96
C SER A 36 1.67 7.94 10.25
N ILE A 37 2.44 8.25 9.19
CA ILE A 37 2.18 9.41 8.33
C ILE A 37 0.78 9.38 7.68
N LEU A 38 0.14 8.21 7.61
CA LEU A 38 -1.17 8.03 7.01
C LEU A 38 -2.32 8.70 7.79
N VAL A 39 -2.11 9.04 9.07
CA VAL A 39 -3.12 9.76 9.85
C VAL A 39 -3.21 11.24 9.48
N MET A 40 -2.19 11.78 8.80
CA MET A 40 -2.12 13.20 8.47
C MET A 40 -3.23 13.65 7.52
N GLY A 41 -3.50 12.87 6.47
CA GLY A 41 -4.57 13.16 5.51
C GLY A 41 -5.96 13.26 6.15
N PRO A 42 -6.44 12.23 6.88
CA PRO A 42 -7.75 12.26 7.53
C PRO A 42 -7.84 13.28 8.67
N LEU A 43 -6.77 13.52 9.45
CA LEU A 43 -6.76 14.58 10.47
C LEU A 43 -6.90 15.96 9.83
N LEU A 44 -6.13 16.23 8.76
CA LEU A 44 -6.18 17.51 8.05
C LEU A 44 -7.55 17.75 7.40
N ALA A 45 -8.15 16.74 6.78
CA ALA A 45 -9.49 16.82 6.23
C ALA A 45 -10.56 17.11 7.29
N ARG A 46 -10.43 16.51 8.47
CA ARG A 46 -11.46 16.55 9.51
C ARG A 46 -11.33 17.73 10.46
N LEU A 47 -10.11 18.11 10.81
CA LEU A 47 -9.82 19.15 11.81
C LEU A 47 -9.33 20.45 11.16
N GLY A 48 -8.93 20.41 9.89
CA GLY A 48 -8.26 21.53 9.22
C GLY A 48 -6.81 21.72 9.67
N HIS A 49 -6.31 20.91 10.61
CA HIS A 49 -4.92 20.97 11.08
C HIS A 49 -4.46 19.58 11.56
N ALA A 50 -3.15 19.32 11.45
CA ALA A 50 -2.55 18.07 11.92
C ALA A 50 -1.07 18.28 12.29
N ILE A 51 -0.62 17.60 13.33
CA ILE A 51 0.79 17.57 13.75
C ILE A 51 1.24 16.11 13.77
N VAL A 52 2.20 15.76 12.93
CA VAL A 52 2.71 14.39 12.83
C VAL A 52 4.23 14.41 12.83
N ALA A 53 4.86 13.59 13.68
CA ALA A 53 6.31 13.48 13.67
C ALA A 53 6.85 12.97 12.32
N LEU A 54 8.06 13.37 11.96
CA LEU A 54 8.72 12.83 10.78
C LEU A 54 8.95 11.33 11.00
N PRO A 55 8.55 10.47 10.04
CA PRO A 55 8.89 9.06 10.11
C PRO A 55 10.42 8.91 10.11
N GLY A 56 10.95 8.09 11.00
CA GLY A 56 12.39 7.84 11.11
C GLY A 56 13.00 7.23 9.83
N GLY A 57 14.33 7.13 9.82
CA GLY A 57 15.09 6.47 8.76
C GLY A 57 14.75 4.98 8.67
N CYS A 58 14.34 4.52 7.49
CA CYS A 58 14.16 3.10 7.20
C CYS A 58 15.50 2.50 6.79
N ALA A 59 15.87 1.32 7.31
CA ALA A 59 17.08 0.60 6.90
C ALA A 59 17.07 0.21 5.41
N ILE A 60 15.87 0.18 4.81
CA ILE A 60 15.59 -0.20 3.42
C ILE A 60 15.49 1.10 2.58
N GLY A 61 16.42 2.05 2.77
CA GLY A 61 16.61 3.27 1.96
C GLY A 61 15.75 4.49 2.31
N SER A 62 16.13 5.66 1.76
CA SER A 62 15.37 6.91 1.90
C SER A 62 14.13 6.87 1.02
N ARG A 63 12.96 6.93 1.65
CA ARG A 63 11.67 7.09 0.97
C ARG A 63 11.15 8.50 1.36
N PRO A 64 11.25 9.50 0.48
CA PRO A 64 10.89 10.86 0.83
C PRO A 64 9.37 11.01 1.02
N ILE A 65 8.97 11.87 1.94
CA ILE A 65 7.56 12.23 2.20
C ILE A 65 7.06 13.35 1.28
N GLU A 66 7.90 13.83 0.38
CA GLU A 66 7.66 14.97 -0.51
C GLU A 66 6.35 14.86 -1.29
N GLN A 67 6.01 13.67 -1.78
CA GLN A 67 4.74 13.46 -2.51
C GLN A 67 3.50 13.67 -1.63
N HIS A 68 3.59 13.39 -0.33
CA HIS A 68 2.49 13.67 0.60
C HIS A 68 2.33 15.19 0.79
N ILE A 69 3.45 15.88 1.05
CA ILE A 69 3.50 17.34 1.24
C ILE A 69 2.96 18.05 0.00
N LYS A 70 3.48 17.71 -1.18
CA LYS A 70 3.03 18.24 -2.48
C LYS A 70 1.52 18.09 -2.68
N GLY A 71 0.98 16.93 -2.32
CA GLY A 71 -0.46 16.67 -2.40
C GLY A 71 -1.29 17.54 -1.46
N PHE A 72 -0.85 17.72 -0.20
CA PHE A 72 -1.56 18.56 0.76
C PHE A 72 -1.48 20.05 0.42
N GLU A 73 -0.30 20.53 0.00
CA GLU A 73 -0.12 21.92 -0.46
C GLU A 73 -0.98 22.23 -1.69
N ALA A 74 -1.08 21.29 -2.64
CA ALA A 74 -1.97 21.44 -3.79
C ALA A 74 -3.44 21.55 -3.37
N LEU A 75 -3.86 20.83 -2.32
CA LEU A 75 -5.20 20.96 -1.72
C LEU A 75 -5.39 22.25 -0.89
N GLY A 76 -4.37 23.11 -0.79
CA GLY A 76 -4.43 24.40 -0.10
C GLY A 76 -3.96 24.38 1.35
N ALA A 77 -3.25 23.34 1.80
CA ALA A 77 -2.67 23.30 3.13
C ALA A 77 -1.31 24.02 3.18
N GLU A 78 -1.07 24.76 4.25
CA GLU A 78 0.24 25.30 4.62
C GLU A 78 0.99 24.21 5.41
N ILE A 79 2.18 23.82 4.94
CA ILE A 79 3.01 22.78 5.57
C ILE A 79 4.30 23.42 6.11
N HIS A 80 4.64 23.14 7.36
CA HIS A 80 5.89 23.57 7.99
C HIS A 80 6.59 22.40 8.67
N LEU A 81 7.90 22.31 8.52
CA LEU A 81 8.72 21.31 9.21
C LEU A 81 9.52 22.01 10.30
N GLU A 82 9.31 21.60 11.55
CA GLU A 82 9.99 22.18 12.72
C GLU A 82 10.22 21.10 13.79
N ASN A 83 11.42 21.07 14.38
CA ASN A 83 11.78 20.18 15.49
C ASN A 83 11.47 18.68 15.25
N GLY A 84 11.57 18.22 14.00
CA GLY A 84 11.28 16.83 13.65
C GLY A 84 9.80 16.50 13.49
N ASN A 85 8.91 17.50 13.48
CA ASN A 85 7.48 17.37 13.24
C ASN A 85 7.08 18.04 11.93
N ILE A 86 6.01 17.52 11.33
CA ILE A 86 5.30 18.10 10.20
C ILE A 86 4.03 18.75 10.76
N TYR A 87 3.91 20.05 10.57
CA TYR A 87 2.72 20.83 10.90
C TYR A 87 1.97 21.10 9.60
N ALA A 88 0.68 20.76 9.57
CA ALA A 88 -0.20 21.08 8.46
C ALA A 88 -1.39 21.90 8.93
N ASN A 89 -1.72 22.93 8.16
CA ASN A 89 -2.85 23.80 8.44
C ASN A 89 -3.60 24.17 7.15
N ALA A 90 -4.90 23.96 7.12
CA ALA A 90 -5.81 24.32 6.05
C ALA A 90 -6.89 25.26 6.61
N LYS A 91 -6.50 26.52 6.87
CA LYS A 91 -7.34 27.53 7.53
C LYS A 91 -8.72 27.71 6.87
N ASP A 92 -8.77 27.64 5.54
CA ASP A 92 -9.99 27.78 4.74
C ASP A 92 -10.63 26.43 4.35
N GLY A 93 -10.20 25.34 4.98
CA GLY A 93 -10.47 23.98 4.55
C GLY A 93 -9.69 23.58 3.29
N LEU A 94 -9.67 22.27 3.01
CA LEU A 94 -9.05 21.74 1.80
C LEU A 94 -9.92 22.03 0.57
N LYS A 95 -9.29 22.31 -0.57
CA LYS A 95 -9.96 22.60 -1.85
C LYS A 95 -9.48 21.61 -2.90
N GLY A 96 -10.43 20.99 -3.60
CA GLY A 96 -10.11 20.02 -4.64
C GLY A 96 -9.38 20.64 -5.82
N THR A 97 -8.40 19.92 -6.36
CA THR A 97 -7.56 20.36 -7.49
C THR A 97 -7.02 19.17 -8.29
N SER A 98 -6.25 19.43 -9.36
CA SER A 98 -5.48 18.40 -10.04
C SER A 98 -4.09 18.25 -9.42
N ILE A 99 -3.69 17.01 -9.12
CA ILE A 99 -2.43 16.66 -8.45
C ILE A 99 -1.73 15.60 -9.30
N HIS A 100 -0.53 15.92 -9.76
CA HIS A 100 0.33 14.98 -10.48
C HIS A 100 1.42 14.44 -9.56
N LEU A 101 1.44 13.13 -9.32
CA LEU A 101 2.49 12.48 -8.54
C LEU A 101 3.72 12.19 -9.41
N ASP A 102 4.91 12.47 -8.91
CA ASP A 102 6.16 12.26 -9.67
C ASP A 102 6.48 10.75 -9.81
N PHE A 103 5.96 9.94 -8.89
CA PHE A 103 5.94 8.49 -8.96
C PHE A 103 4.69 7.96 -8.24
N PRO A 104 4.19 6.75 -8.59
CA PRO A 104 2.99 6.17 -7.99
C PRO A 104 3.25 5.70 -6.55
N SER A 105 3.31 6.64 -5.62
CA SER A 105 3.51 6.39 -4.19
C SER A 105 2.22 5.88 -3.56
N VAL A 106 2.23 4.64 -3.06
CA VAL A 106 1.09 4.05 -2.34
C VAL A 106 0.66 4.94 -1.18
N GLY A 107 1.61 5.31 -0.31
CA GLY A 107 1.31 6.11 0.88
C GLY A 107 0.81 7.51 0.56
N ALA A 108 1.37 8.17 -0.47
CA ALA A 108 0.89 9.50 -0.85
C ALA A 108 -0.51 9.43 -1.47
N THR A 109 -0.75 8.42 -2.32
CA THR A 109 -2.07 8.18 -2.91
C THR A 109 -3.12 7.97 -1.83
N GLN A 110 -2.85 7.13 -0.83
CA GLN A 110 -3.76 6.90 0.32
C GLN A 110 -4.05 8.20 1.09
N ASN A 111 -3.00 8.96 1.43
CA ASN A 111 -3.15 10.20 2.18
C ASN A 111 -3.97 11.25 1.44
N ILE A 112 -3.70 11.42 0.15
CA ILE A 112 -4.39 12.41 -0.67
C ILE A 112 -5.84 11.97 -0.89
N ILE A 113 -6.13 10.68 -1.09
CA ILE A 113 -7.51 10.17 -1.16
C ILE A 113 -8.28 10.51 0.13
N MET A 114 -7.71 10.18 1.30
CA MET A 114 -8.36 10.45 2.59
C MET A 114 -8.57 11.96 2.80
N ALA A 115 -7.59 12.79 2.44
CA ALA A 115 -7.69 14.24 2.57
C ALA A 115 -8.73 14.86 1.61
N ALA A 116 -8.70 14.44 0.34
CA ALA A 116 -9.58 14.95 -0.70
C ALA A 116 -11.05 14.53 -0.50
N SER A 117 -11.30 13.46 0.26
CA SER A 117 -12.66 12.93 0.48
C SER A 117 -13.58 13.92 1.20
N LEU A 118 -13.03 14.85 1.99
CA LEU A 118 -13.79 15.94 2.63
C LEU A 118 -13.40 17.33 2.10
N ALA A 119 -12.56 17.40 1.05
CA ALA A 119 -12.16 18.68 0.46
C ALA A 119 -13.31 19.30 -0.35
N LYS A 120 -13.38 20.63 -0.41
CA LYS A 120 -14.38 21.32 -1.21
C LYS A 120 -14.06 21.19 -2.70
N GLY A 121 -14.91 20.47 -3.43
CA GLY A 121 -14.85 20.36 -4.88
C GLY A 121 -14.29 19.02 -5.38
N LYS A 122 -13.80 19.03 -6.62
CA LYS A 122 -13.29 17.84 -7.31
C LYS A 122 -11.77 17.81 -7.25
N THR A 123 -11.21 16.66 -6.84
CA THR A 123 -9.78 16.36 -6.90
C THR A 123 -9.52 15.31 -7.96
N LEU A 124 -8.46 15.51 -8.75
CA LEU A 124 -7.92 14.53 -9.68
C LEU A 124 -6.50 14.18 -9.23
N ILE A 125 -6.21 12.90 -9.03
CA ILE A 125 -4.86 12.40 -8.77
C ILE A 125 -4.40 11.67 -10.02
N GLU A 126 -3.36 12.19 -10.66
CA GLU A 126 -2.70 11.57 -11.82
C GLU A 126 -1.43 10.83 -11.39
N ASN A 127 -1.12 9.75 -12.10
CA ASN A 127 -0.02 8.83 -11.77
C ASN A 127 -0.19 8.22 -10.37
N ALA A 128 -1.44 7.90 -10.02
CA ALA A 128 -1.79 7.27 -8.75
C ALA A 128 -1.28 5.83 -8.66
N ALA A 129 -1.05 5.38 -7.43
CA ALA A 129 -0.75 3.99 -7.13
C ALA A 129 -2.00 3.11 -7.42
N LYS A 130 -1.79 1.90 -7.94
CA LYS A 130 -2.85 1.04 -8.50
C LYS A 130 -3.09 -0.23 -7.69
N GLU A 131 -2.36 -0.38 -6.59
CA GLU A 131 -2.35 -1.54 -5.74
C GLU A 131 -3.76 -1.89 -5.24
N PRO A 132 -4.08 -3.18 -5.01
CA PRO A 132 -5.38 -3.60 -4.47
C PRO A 132 -5.75 -2.88 -3.17
N GLU A 133 -4.75 -2.55 -2.35
CA GLU A 133 -4.92 -1.79 -1.11
C GLU A 133 -5.43 -0.35 -1.34
N ILE A 134 -5.20 0.25 -2.51
CA ILE A 134 -5.77 1.55 -2.91
C ILE A 134 -7.24 1.39 -3.31
N VAL A 135 -7.55 0.31 -4.01
CA VAL A 135 -8.93 -0.02 -4.42
C VAL A 135 -9.79 -0.28 -3.19
N ASP A 136 -9.27 -1.05 -2.24
CA ASP A 136 -9.93 -1.35 -0.97
C ASP A 136 -10.24 -0.09 -0.16
N LEU A 137 -9.25 0.81 0.00
CA LEU A 137 -9.45 2.11 0.65
C LEU A 137 -10.53 2.96 -0.04
N ALA A 138 -10.55 2.99 -1.37
CA ALA A 138 -11.55 3.73 -2.11
C ALA A 138 -12.96 3.14 -1.93
N ASN A 139 -13.08 1.81 -1.91
CA ASN A 139 -14.33 1.11 -1.63
C ASN A 139 -14.82 1.41 -0.22
N TYR A 140 -13.94 1.30 0.78
CA TYR A 140 -14.24 1.63 2.18
C TYR A 140 -14.77 3.05 2.33
N ILE A 141 -14.10 4.05 1.74
CA ILE A 141 -14.56 5.43 1.81
C ILE A 141 -15.88 5.64 1.05
N ASN A 142 -16.09 4.96 -0.07
CA ASN A 142 -17.37 5.00 -0.80
C ASN A 142 -18.52 4.40 0.01
N GLU A 143 -18.30 3.29 0.73
CA GLU A 143 -19.26 2.71 1.67
C GLU A 143 -19.61 3.73 2.76
N MET A 144 -18.62 4.48 3.27
CA MET A 144 -18.82 5.59 4.22
C MET A 144 -19.54 6.82 3.60
N GLY A 145 -19.97 6.77 2.34
CA GLY A 145 -20.69 7.84 1.64
C GLY A 145 -19.79 8.78 0.82
N GLY A 146 -18.51 8.45 0.68
CA GLY A 146 -17.57 9.15 -0.20
C GLY A 146 -17.88 8.94 -1.69
N ARG A 147 -17.15 9.67 -2.53
CA ARG A 147 -17.32 9.64 -3.99
C ARG A 147 -15.98 9.57 -4.70
N ILE A 148 -15.41 8.38 -4.74
CA ILE A 148 -14.13 8.05 -5.35
C ILE A 148 -14.35 7.11 -6.52
N THR A 149 -13.74 7.42 -7.66
CA THR A 149 -13.79 6.59 -8.87
C THR A 149 -12.40 6.52 -9.50
N GLY A 150 -12.10 5.43 -10.21
CA GLY A 150 -10.83 5.25 -10.92
C GLY A 150 -9.70 4.64 -10.08
N ALA A 151 -9.96 4.23 -8.83
CA ALA A 151 -9.01 3.43 -8.07
C ALA A 151 -8.67 2.12 -8.83
N GLY A 152 -7.38 1.75 -8.84
CA GLY A 152 -6.85 0.67 -9.70
C GLY A 152 -6.44 1.12 -11.10
N THR A 153 -6.73 2.37 -11.48
CA THR A 153 -6.20 3.03 -12.69
C THR A 153 -5.11 4.03 -12.33
N ASP A 154 -4.45 4.65 -13.32
CA ASP A 154 -3.47 5.73 -13.07
C ASP A 154 -4.10 7.04 -12.63
N THR A 155 -5.42 7.16 -12.72
CA THR A 155 -6.14 8.40 -12.53
C THR A 155 -7.30 8.19 -11.56
N ILE A 156 -7.22 8.82 -10.39
CA ILE A 156 -8.27 8.73 -9.35
C ILE A 156 -9.00 10.07 -9.29
N THR A 157 -10.33 10.03 -9.40
CA THR A 157 -11.19 11.19 -9.22
C THR A 157 -11.91 11.09 -7.88
N ILE A 158 -11.83 12.14 -7.07
CA ILE A 158 -12.53 12.29 -5.80
C ILE A 158 -13.43 13.52 -5.87
N ASN A 159 -14.73 13.37 -5.59
CA ASN A 159 -15.60 14.50 -5.34
C ASN A 159 -15.82 14.60 -3.83
N GLY A 160 -15.23 15.60 -3.19
CA GLY A 160 -15.31 15.70 -1.74
C GLY A 160 -16.74 15.95 -1.26
N VAL A 161 -17.05 15.37 -0.09
CA VAL A 161 -18.37 15.40 0.54
C VAL A 161 -18.28 16.12 1.88
N GLU A 162 -19.43 16.56 2.42
CA GLU A 162 -19.45 17.31 3.69
C GLU A 162 -19.13 16.43 4.90
N SER A 163 -19.53 15.15 4.86
CA SER A 163 -19.31 14.21 5.95
C SER A 163 -19.30 12.77 5.45
N LEU A 164 -18.69 11.90 6.26
CA LEU A 164 -18.67 10.45 6.09
C LEU A 164 -19.32 9.80 7.31
N HIS A 165 -19.85 8.59 7.15
CA HIS A 165 -20.49 7.82 8.23
C HIS A 165 -19.73 6.52 8.50
N GLY A 166 -19.91 5.94 9.70
CA GLY A 166 -19.29 4.66 10.05
C GLY A 166 -19.93 3.49 9.31
N VAL A 167 -19.11 2.50 8.94
CA VAL A 167 -19.52 1.30 8.22
C VAL A 167 -18.81 0.06 8.77
N GLU A 168 -19.34 -1.12 8.45
CA GLU A 168 -18.65 -2.38 8.61
C GLU A 168 -17.95 -2.73 7.29
N HIS A 169 -16.67 -3.06 7.36
CA HIS A 169 -15.85 -3.35 6.19
C HIS A 169 -14.88 -4.48 6.47
N ALA A 170 -14.75 -5.41 5.51
CA ALA A 170 -13.84 -6.54 5.60
C ALA A 170 -12.57 -6.24 4.81
N ILE A 171 -11.42 -6.24 5.48
CA ILE A 171 -10.11 -6.01 4.84
C ILE A 171 -9.84 -7.13 3.82
N ILE A 172 -9.32 -6.75 2.64
CA ILE A 172 -8.92 -7.72 1.61
C ILE A 172 -7.86 -8.72 2.12
N PRO A 173 -7.79 -9.93 1.54
CA PRO A 173 -6.73 -10.88 1.86
C PRO A 173 -5.32 -10.34 1.58
N ASP A 174 -4.35 -10.73 2.40
CA ASP A 174 -2.94 -10.34 2.22
C ASP A 174 -2.33 -11.10 1.02
N ARG A 175 -2.16 -10.37 -0.08
CA ARG A 175 -1.58 -10.92 -1.31
C ARG A 175 -0.10 -11.28 -1.20
N ILE A 176 0.65 -10.67 -0.28
CA ILE A 176 2.07 -10.96 -0.06
C ILE A 176 2.21 -12.24 0.78
N GLU A 177 1.35 -12.42 1.79
CA GLU A 177 1.25 -13.68 2.53
C GLU A 177 0.86 -14.82 1.60
N ALA A 178 -0.23 -14.66 0.84
CA ALA A 178 -0.69 -15.66 -0.11
C ALA A 178 0.40 -16.00 -1.15
N GLY A 179 1.06 -14.98 -1.71
CA GLY A 179 2.17 -15.18 -2.64
C GLY A 179 3.36 -15.91 -2.02
N THR A 180 3.65 -15.66 -0.74
CA THR A 180 4.72 -16.35 0.00
C THR A 180 4.39 -17.83 0.18
N LEU A 181 3.12 -18.16 0.50
CA LEU A 181 2.67 -19.54 0.60
C LEU A 181 2.67 -20.23 -0.76
N LEU A 182 2.25 -19.57 -1.83
CA LEU A 182 2.32 -20.13 -3.20
C LEU A 182 3.76 -20.49 -3.58
N ILE A 183 4.71 -19.59 -3.30
CA ILE A 183 6.14 -19.86 -3.49
C ILE A 183 6.61 -21.01 -2.60
N ALA A 184 6.15 -21.11 -1.35
CA ALA A 184 6.49 -22.21 -0.46
C ALA A 184 6.01 -23.58 -1.00
N GLY A 185 4.83 -23.64 -1.60
CA GLY A 185 4.35 -24.83 -2.31
C GLY A 185 5.24 -25.18 -3.49
N ALA A 186 5.58 -24.19 -4.33
CA ALA A 186 6.43 -24.39 -5.50
C ALA A 186 7.86 -24.81 -5.14
N ILE A 187 8.50 -24.15 -4.16
CA ILE A 187 9.90 -24.42 -3.79
C ILE A 187 10.08 -25.80 -3.18
N THR A 188 9.06 -26.30 -2.46
CA THR A 188 9.07 -27.63 -1.84
C THR A 188 8.60 -28.74 -2.77
N ARG A 189 8.15 -28.41 -4.00
CA ARG A 189 7.48 -29.35 -4.92
C ARG A 189 6.27 -30.02 -4.26
N GLY A 190 5.58 -29.26 -3.41
CA GLY A 190 4.42 -29.71 -2.67
C GLY A 190 3.12 -29.53 -3.44
N ASP A 191 2.04 -29.94 -2.81
CA ASP A 191 0.66 -29.72 -3.26
C ASP A 191 -0.12 -29.07 -2.11
N ILE A 192 -0.37 -27.77 -2.22
CA ILE A 192 -1.06 -27.00 -1.17
C ILE A 192 -2.15 -26.12 -1.77
N PHE A 193 -3.18 -25.84 -0.96
CA PHE A 193 -4.25 -24.92 -1.30
C PHE A 193 -4.17 -23.67 -0.43
N VAL A 194 -4.04 -22.50 -1.06
CA VAL A 194 -3.98 -21.21 -0.38
C VAL A 194 -5.34 -20.53 -0.45
N ARG A 195 -6.10 -20.67 0.65
CA ARG A 195 -7.44 -20.07 0.81
C ARG A 195 -7.34 -18.54 0.81
N GLY A 196 -8.29 -17.87 0.16
CA GLY A 196 -8.37 -16.42 0.07
C GLY A 196 -7.37 -15.78 -0.89
N ALA A 197 -6.53 -16.56 -1.58
CA ALA A 197 -5.65 -16.04 -2.61
C ALA A 197 -6.47 -15.57 -3.82
N ILE A 198 -6.38 -14.29 -4.14
CA ILE A 198 -7.07 -13.67 -5.27
C ILE A 198 -6.06 -13.45 -6.39
N LYS A 199 -6.26 -14.13 -7.53
CA LYS A 199 -5.35 -14.10 -8.68
C LYS A 199 -5.09 -12.68 -9.16
N GLU A 200 -6.14 -11.88 -9.27
CA GLU A 200 -6.12 -10.52 -9.82
C GLU A 200 -5.23 -9.59 -8.99
N HIS A 201 -5.13 -9.82 -7.67
CA HIS A 201 -4.28 -9.04 -6.78
C HIS A 201 -2.78 -9.33 -6.97
N MET A 202 -2.44 -10.48 -7.55
CA MET A 202 -1.07 -10.99 -7.67
C MET A 202 -0.72 -11.52 -9.07
N ALA A 203 -1.38 -11.00 -10.10
CA ALA A 203 -1.30 -11.51 -11.47
C ALA A 203 0.15 -11.66 -11.98
N SER A 204 1.03 -10.69 -11.71
CA SER A 204 2.45 -10.76 -12.10
C SER A 204 3.23 -11.89 -11.42
N LEU A 205 2.92 -12.21 -10.16
CA LEU A 205 3.57 -13.33 -9.47
C LEU A 205 3.10 -14.66 -10.06
N VAL A 206 1.79 -14.81 -10.19
CA VAL A 206 1.14 -16.00 -10.73
C VAL A 206 1.65 -16.31 -12.13
N TYR A 207 1.70 -15.32 -13.02
CA TYR A 207 2.25 -15.48 -14.36
C TYR A 207 3.71 -15.97 -14.34
N LYS A 208 4.52 -15.46 -13.41
CA LYS A 208 5.93 -15.89 -13.29
C LYS A 208 6.05 -17.31 -12.75
N LEU A 209 5.19 -17.74 -11.84
CA LEU A 209 5.15 -19.12 -11.37
C LEU A 209 4.77 -20.08 -12.52
N GLU A 210 3.73 -19.74 -13.30
CA GLU A 210 3.33 -20.51 -14.48
C GLU A 210 4.47 -20.59 -15.52
N GLU A 211 5.19 -19.48 -15.78
CA GLU A 211 6.35 -19.44 -16.67
C GLU A 211 7.50 -20.36 -16.20
N MET A 212 7.65 -20.54 -14.88
CA MET A 212 8.60 -21.49 -14.29
C MET A 212 8.16 -22.95 -14.44
N GLY A 213 6.91 -23.22 -14.83
CA GLY A 213 6.33 -24.56 -14.89
C GLY A 213 5.61 -24.98 -13.60
N VAL A 214 5.28 -24.05 -12.71
CA VAL A 214 4.42 -24.31 -11.55
C VAL A 214 2.98 -24.44 -12.03
N GLU A 215 2.28 -25.48 -11.61
CA GLU A 215 0.85 -25.63 -11.85
C GLU A 215 0.05 -24.84 -10.84
N LEU A 216 -0.81 -23.96 -11.34
CA LEU A 216 -1.76 -23.20 -10.53
C LEU A 216 -3.19 -23.54 -10.97
N ASP A 217 -4.01 -23.99 -10.01
CA ASP A 217 -5.44 -24.22 -10.21
C ASP A 217 -6.23 -23.16 -9.43
N TYR A 218 -7.01 -22.37 -10.17
CA TYR A 218 -7.75 -21.22 -9.64
C TYR A 218 -9.16 -21.66 -9.26
N GLN A 219 -9.48 -21.55 -7.97
CA GLN A 219 -10.78 -21.89 -7.42
C GLN A 219 -11.45 -20.64 -6.86
N GLU A 220 -12.74 -20.73 -6.55
CA GLU A 220 -13.52 -19.58 -6.07
C GLU A 220 -12.99 -19.02 -4.74
N ASP A 221 -12.49 -19.88 -3.86
CA ASP A 221 -12.04 -19.55 -2.52
C ASP A 221 -10.51 -19.57 -2.35
N GLY A 222 -9.73 -19.64 -3.44
CA GLY A 222 -8.28 -19.62 -3.36
C GLY A 222 -7.55 -20.18 -4.59
N ILE A 223 -6.25 -20.44 -4.41
CA ILE A 223 -5.38 -20.97 -5.47
C ILE A 223 -4.67 -22.21 -4.94
N ARG A 224 -4.77 -23.31 -5.68
CA ARG A 224 -3.97 -24.51 -5.43
C ARG A 224 -2.67 -24.39 -6.22
N VAL A 225 -1.55 -24.68 -5.56
CA VAL A 225 -0.22 -24.71 -6.19
C VAL A 225 0.36 -26.12 -6.13
N ARG A 226 0.88 -26.58 -7.26
CA ARG A 226 1.62 -27.83 -7.39
C ARG A 226 2.84 -27.61 -8.26
N ALA A 227 3.92 -28.31 -7.96
CA ALA A 227 5.11 -28.31 -8.81
C ALA A 227 5.69 -29.71 -8.87
N GLU A 228 5.95 -30.21 -10.08
CA GLU A 228 6.59 -31.50 -10.32
C GLU A 228 7.88 -31.29 -11.12
N GLY A 229 8.92 -32.05 -10.78
CA GLY A 229 10.19 -32.02 -11.50
C GLY A 229 10.95 -30.68 -11.41
N ASP A 230 11.59 -30.33 -12.52
CA ASP A 230 12.52 -29.22 -12.62
C ASP A 230 11.83 -27.93 -13.07
N LEU A 231 11.93 -26.89 -12.23
CA LEU A 231 11.44 -25.56 -12.57
C LEU A 231 12.40 -24.85 -13.52
N GLN A 232 11.82 -24.09 -14.44
CA GLN A 232 12.57 -23.26 -15.38
C GLN A 232 12.96 -21.93 -14.73
N PRO A 233 14.17 -21.40 -14.98
CA PRO A 233 14.56 -20.09 -14.48
C PRO A 233 13.83 -18.98 -15.27
N VAL A 234 13.40 -17.93 -14.57
CA VAL A 234 12.70 -16.77 -15.16
C VAL A 234 13.35 -15.46 -14.74
N ASP A 235 13.31 -14.48 -15.63
CA ASP A 235 13.74 -13.12 -15.31
C ASP A 235 12.61 -12.33 -14.64
N ILE A 236 12.93 -11.60 -13.58
CA ILE A 236 12.00 -10.73 -12.86
C ILE A 236 12.49 -9.28 -12.85
N LYS A 237 11.56 -8.35 -13.05
CA LYS A 237 11.77 -6.91 -12.92
C LYS A 237 10.69 -6.34 -12.02
N THR A 238 11.09 -5.76 -10.90
CA THR A 238 10.14 -5.15 -9.97
C THR A 238 9.55 -3.88 -10.56
N LEU A 239 8.24 -3.69 -10.43
CA LEU A 239 7.51 -2.55 -10.99
C LEU A 239 6.33 -2.19 -10.07
N PRO A 240 5.81 -0.95 -10.11
CA PRO A 240 4.53 -0.62 -9.49
C PRO A 240 3.41 -1.53 -9.99
N HIS A 241 2.37 -1.74 -9.18
CA HIS A 241 1.23 -2.58 -9.58
C HIS A 241 0.61 -2.08 -10.91
N PRO A 242 0.24 -2.97 -11.86
CA PRO A 242 0.13 -4.44 -11.76
C PRO A 242 1.43 -5.22 -12.05
N GLY A 243 2.59 -4.56 -12.12
CA GLY A 243 3.88 -5.21 -12.31
C GLY A 243 4.34 -6.08 -11.13
N PHE A 244 5.50 -6.73 -11.25
CA PHE A 244 5.99 -7.66 -10.22
C PHE A 244 6.28 -6.91 -8.91
N PRO A 245 5.64 -7.28 -7.78
CA PRO A 245 5.76 -6.52 -6.55
C PRO A 245 7.15 -6.69 -5.91
N THR A 246 7.76 -5.59 -5.49
CA THR A 246 9.06 -5.60 -4.78
C THR A 246 9.01 -6.47 -3.52
N ASP A 247 7.87 -6.52 -2.84
CA ASP A 247 7.69 -7.27 -1.60
C ASP A 247 7.73 -8.80 -1.78
N MET A 248 7.64 -9.30 -3.02
CA MET A 248 7.78 -10.72 -3.37
C MET A 248 9.18 -11.08 -3.88
N GLN A 249 10.09 -10.10 -3.99
CA GLN A 249 11.37 -10.30 -4.66
C GLN A 249 12.27 -11.30 -3.94
N SER A 250 12.36 -11.23 -2.61
CA SER A 250 13.27 -12.09 -1.83
C SER A 250 12.78 -13.54 -1.81
N GLN A 251 11.47 -13.75 -1.69
CA GLN A 251 10.82 -15.05 -1.77
C GLN A 251 11.02 -15.66 -3.16
N MET A 252 10.82 -14.88 -4.22
CA MET A 252 11.05 -15.33 -5.59
C MET A 252 12.51 -15.69 -5.86
N MET A 253 13.45 -14.93 -5.28
CA MET A 253 14.87 -15.24 -5.34
C MET A 253 15.19 -16.59 -4.70
N ALA A 254 14.57 -16.92 -3.56
CA ALA A 254 14.71 -18.23 -2.94
C ALA A 254 14.22 -19.36 -3.85
N LEU A 255 13.07 -19.18 -4.52
CA LEU A 255 12.55 -20.15 -5.48
C LEU A 255 13.49 -20.36 -6.67
N LEU A 256 14.01 -19.27 -7.24
CA LEU A 256 14.91 -19.30 -8.40
C LEU A 256 16.21 -20.06 -8.13
N LEU A 257 16.68 -20.13 -6.88
CA LEU A 257 17.85 -20.95 -6.50
C LEU A 257 17.60 -22.46 -6.64
N THR A 258 16.34 -22.87 -6.77
CA THR A 258 15.93 -24.28 -6.95
C THR A 258 15.57 -24.64 -8.40
N ALA A 259 15.70 -23.69 -9.33
CA ALA A 259 15.39 -23.88 -10.74
C ALA A 259 16.61 -24.37 -11.53
N ASN A 260 16.39 -25.17 -12.58
CA ASN A 260 17.46 -25.72 -13.40
C ASN A 260 17.82 -24.76 -14.56
N GLY A 261 18.91 -24.01 -14.39
CA GLY A 261 19.53 -23.24 -15.47
C GLY A 261 20.13 -21.91 -15.01
N HIS A 262 20.94 -21.28 -15.88
CA HIS A 262 21.58 -19.99 -15.60
C HIS A 262 20.83 -18.84 -16.30
N LYS A 263 19.79 -18.30 -15.66
CA LYS A 263 19.17 -17.02 -16.04
C LYS A 263 18.68 -16.31 -14.78
N VAL A 264 19.52 -15.44 -14.21
CA VAL A 264 19.07 -14.52 -13.16
C VAL A 264 19.57 -13.12 -13.53
N VAL A 265 18.76 -12.36 -14.26
CA VAL A 265 19.00 -10.91 -14.40
C VAL A 265 17.98 -10.17 -13.53
N LEU A 266 18.37 -9.88 -12.29
CA LEU A 266 17.58 -9.08 -11.38
C LEU A 266 17.77 -7.59 -11.70
N LYS A 267 16.71 -6.92 -12.19
CA LYS A 267 16.70 -5.45 -12.37
C LYS A 267 15.76 -4.80 -11.37
N LEU A 268 16.34 -3.92 -10.56
CA LEU A 268 15.68 -3.19 -9.48
C LEU A 268 15.22 -1.80 -9.96
N TYR A 269 13.99 -1.40 -9.60
CA TYR A 269 13.59 0.01 -9.59
C TYR A 269 13.94 0.71 -8.26
N LEU A 270 14.02 -0.03 -7.16
CA LEU A 270 14.56 0.46 -5.88
C LEU A 270 15.95 -0.12 -5.66
N LYS A 271 16.98 0.72 -5.61
CA LYS A 271 18.42 0.40 -5.45
C LYS A 271 18.80 -0.30 -4.14
N ILE A 272 17.84 -0.90 -3.44
CA ILE A 272 17.81 -0.96 -1.98
C ILE A 272 17.76 -2.40 -1.45
N VAL A 273 17.25 -3.38 -2.20
CA VAL A 273 17.02 -4.73 -1.65
C VAL A 273 18.26 -5.62 -1.67
N LEU A 274 19.33 -5.23 -2.41
CA LEU A 274 20.57 -6.00 -2.47
C LEU A 274 21.59 -5.69 -1.36
N CYS A 275 21.16 -5.14 -0.23
CA CYS A 275 22.09 -4.81 0.86
C CYS A 275 22.67 -6.05 1.58
N MET A 276 22.25 -7.28 1.23
CA MET A 276 22.77 -8.53 1.79
C MET A 276 23.68 -9.34 0.86
N LEU A 277 23.89 -8.92 -0.41
CA LEU A 277 24.75 -9.65 -1.35
C LEU A 277 25.99 -8.86 -1.82
N GLN A 278 26.10 -7.58 -1.48
CA GLN A 278 27.26 -6.74 -1.85
C GLN A 278 28.34 -6.64 -0.77
N SER A 279 28.19 -7.33 0.37
CA SER A 279 29.17 -7.36 1.47
C SER A 279 30.08 -8.60 1.47
N SER A 280 30.19 -9.31 0.34
CA SER A 280 31.12 -10.43 0.15
C SER A 280 31.96 -10.23 -1.11
N ASN A 281 32.72 -9.14 -1.13
CA ASN A 281 33.90 -8.97 -1.97
C ASN A 281 34.76 -7.82 -1.41
N VAL A 282 35.37 -8.07 -0.25
CA VAL A 282 36.71 -7.62 0.16
C VAL A 282 37.30 -8.71 1.04
#